data_AF-A0A8W8LE36-F1
#
_entry.id   AF-A0A8W8LE36-F1
#
_cell.length_a   1.000
_cell.length_b   1.000
_cell.length_c   1.000
_cell.angle_alpha   90.00
_cell.angle_beta   90.00
_cell.angle_gamma   90.00
#
_symmetry.space_group_name_H-M   'P 1'
#
loop_
_entity.id
_entity.type
_entity.pdbx_description
1 polymer ?
#
loop_
_entity_poly.entity_id
_entity_poly.type
_entity_poly.pdbx_seq_one_letter_code
_entity_poly.pdbx_strand_id
1 'polypeptide(L)'
;MDDDGVTIHSEGEDGFVPETKSKNTAFLSVLFDSGVEYLQQYGWFILLGVLILLYIKTKLDPKIRKLKSKAEDISYQKKFDPDTTQRRLEAMERARMKLQEEHDAKAAMYAEQQKQKEEEKRKQKIEEWENLQDGKGYRSKVKPKDESSESPGKLKPKPKLRQNDYNPLMGGGGPGYRPARRTGGG
;
A
#
# COMPACT_ATOMS: atom_id res chain seq x y z
N MET A 1 64.17 6.14 73.92
CA MET A 1 64.65 7.31 73.17
C MET A 1 64.97 6.83 71.76
N ASP A 2 64.61 7.67 70.79
CA ASP A 2 64.97 7.66 69.36
C ASP A 2 64.06 6.75 68.51
N ASP A 3 62.87 7.21 68.08
CA ASP A 3 62.57 8.19 67.01
C ASP A 3 63.23 7.84 65.67
N ASP A 4 62.39 7.50 64.68
CA ASP A 4 62.53 7.91 63.28
C ASP A 4 61.25 7.51 62.50
N GLY A 5 60.22 8.32 62.71
CA GLY A 5 59.04 8.36 61.84
C GLY A 5 59.37 9.18 60.60
N VAL A 6 59.45 8.52 59.44
CA VAL A 6 59.50 9.21 58.15
C VAL A 6 58.09 9.42 57.65
N THR A 7 57.53 10.58 58.00
CA THR A 7 56.40 11.23 57.33
C THR A 7 56.81 11.67 55.94
N ILE A 8 56.27 11.02 54.90
CA ILE A 8 56.30 11.56 53.54
C ILE A 8 54.91 12.04 53.20
N HIS A 9 54.90 13.30 52.78
CA HIS A 9 53.75 14.16 52.58
C HIS A 9 52.79 13.64 51.49
N SER A 10 51.52 13.83 51.79
CA SER A 10 50.39 13.86 50.87
C SER A 10 50.61 14.94 49.81
N GLU A 11 50.93 14.54 48.58
CA GLU A 11 50.69 15.34 47.40
C GLU A 11 49.43 14.81 46.72
N GLY A 12 48.37 15.61 46.82
CA GLY A 12 47.22 15.45 45.96
C GLY A 12 47.56 16.04 44.60
N GLU A 13 47.28 15.28 43.57
CA GLU A 13 46.67 15.70 42.32
C GLU A 13 46.38 14.42 41.54
N ASP A 14 45.13 14.25 41.09
CA ASP A 14 44.83 13.65 39.79
C ASP A 14 43.31 13.61 39.57
N GLY A 15 42.88 14.43 38.61
CA GLY A 15 41.89 14.00 37.63
C GLY A 15 40.42 14.08 38.02
N PHE A 16 39.79 15.19 37.63
CA PHE A 16 38.38 15.19 37.23
C PHE A 16 38.18 14.13 36.12
N VAL A 17 37.55 13.01 36.46
CA VAL A 17 37.08 12.00 35.49
C VAL A 17 35.55 12.13 35.37
N PRO A 18 34.98 12.43 34.19
CA PRO A 18 33.53 12.55 34.06
C PRO A 18 32.84 11.20 34.24
N GLU A 19 32.12 11.05 35.36
CA GLU A 19 31.22 9.95 35.69
C GLU A 19 30.05 9.85 34.68
N THR A 20 30.22 9.16 33.56
CA THR A 20 29.05 8.80 32.71
C THR A 20 29.10 7.41 32.09
N LYS A 21 30.11 6.58 32.44
CA LYS A 21 30.23 5.20 31.92
C LYS A 21 30.06 4.11 33.00
N SER A 22 29.65 4.45 34.22
CA SER A 22 29.65 3.50 35.34
C SER A 22 28.37 2.67 35.46
N LYS A 23 27.21 3.16 34.98
CA LYS A 23 25.94 2.46 35.17
C LYS A 23 25.77 1.24 34.25
N ASN A 24 26.19 1.36 32.99
CA ASN A 24 26.14 0.24 32.05
C ASN A 24 27.19 -0.82 32.38
N THR A 25 28.39 -0.43 32.83
CA THR A 25 29.42 -1.38 33.24
C THR A 25 29.08 -2.03 34.57
N ALA A 26 28.52 -1.29 35.54
CA ALA A 26 28.06 -1.85 36.82
C ALA A 26 26.84 -2.78 36.65
N PHE A 27 25.91 -2.45 35.75
CA PHE A 27 24.78 -3.35 35.46
C PHE A 27 25.24 -4.61 34.75
N LEU A 28 26.12 -4.48 33.73
CA LEU A 28 26.69 -5.64 33.05
C LEU A 28 27.54 -6.48 34.00
N SER A 29 28.28 -5.89 34.94
CA SER A 29 29.05 -6.64 35.93
C SER A 29 28.15 -7.35 36.94
N VAL A 30 27.06 -6.73 37.42
CA VAL A 30 26.09 -7.40 38.31
C VAL A 30 25.38 -8.55 37.58
N LEU A 31 24.99 -8.36 36.32
CA LEU A 31 24.39 -9.42 35.50
C LEU A 31 25.39 -10.54 35.19
N PHE A 32 26.65 -10.18 34.96
CA PHE A 32 27.73 -11.11 34.66
C PHE A 32 28.15 -11.89 35.90
N ASP A 33 28.34 -11.26 37.07
CA ASP A 33 28.67 -11.92 38.33
C ASP A 33 27.55 -12.88 38.75
N SER A 34 26.29 -12.42 38.67
CA SER A 34 25.13 -13.30 38.90
C SER A 34 25.13 -14.46 37.90
N GLY A 35 25.33 -14.16 36.61
CA GLY A 35 25.36 -15.15 35.54
C GLY A 35 26.49 -16.16 35.71
N VAL A 36 27.68 -15.74 36.16
CA VAL A 36 28.88 -16.54 36.40
C VAL A 36 28.71 -17.43 37.62
N GLU A 37 28.09 -16.95 38.69
CA GLU A 37 27.77 -17.78 39.87
C GLU A 37 26.81 -18.92 39.50
N TYR A 38 25.77 -18.62 38.73
CA TYR A 38 24.90 -19.65 38.14
C TYR A 38 25.64 -20.55 37.14
N LEU A 39 26.58 -20.00 36.35
CA LEU A 39 27.44 -20.75 35.44
C LEU A 39 28.40 -21.69 36.16
N GLN A 40 28.89 -21.31 37.33
CA GLN A 40 29.83 -22.11 38.11
C GLN A 40 29.11 -23.32 38.71
N GLN A 41 27.86 -23.13 39.15
CA GLN A 41 27.00 -24.21 39.65
C GLN A 41 26.42 -25.09 38.53
N TYR A 42 26.13 -24.51 37.36
CA TYR A 42 25.42 -25.17 36.26
C TYR A 42 26.21 -25.25 34.94
N GLY A 43 27.52 -25.07 34.97
CA GLY A 43 28.36 -25.02 33.77
C GLY A 43 28.34 -26.32 32.96
N TRP A 44 28.09 -27.44 33.64
CA TRP A 44 27.87 -28.72 32.99
C TRP A 44 26.61 -28.76 32.11
N PHE A 45 25.55 -28.02 32.46
CA PHE A 45 24.36 -27.89 31.62
C PHE A 45 24.64 -27.09 30.35
N ILE A 46 25.59 -26.15 30.39
CA ILE A 46 26.00 -25.40 29.19
C ILE A 46 26.81 -26.29 28.28
N LEU A 47 27.72 -27.10 28.83
CA LEU A 47 28.42 -28.12 28.05
C LEU A 47 27.44 -29.13 27.42
N LEU A 48 26.45 -29.60 28.19
CA LEU A 48 25.39 -30.47 27.67
C LEU A 48 24.53 -29.75 26.62
N GLY A 49 24.20 -28.49 26.85
CA GLY A 49 23.44 -27.65 25.92
C GLY A 49 24.18 -27.46 24.60
N VAL A 50 25.48 -27.17 24.65
CA VAL A 50 26.34 -27.06 23.46
C VAL A 50 26.45 -28.41 22.76
N LEU A 51 26.65 -29.50 23.48
CA LEU A 51 26.71 -30.86 22.91
C LEU A 51 25.39 -31.23 22.20
N ILE A 52 24.24 -30.94 22.85
CA ILE A 52 22.91 -31.11 22.28
C ILE A 52 22.73 -30.22 21.05
N LEU A 53 23.19 -28.95 21.09
CA LEU A 53 23.08 -28.04 19.96
C LEU A 53 23.89 -28.53 18.75
N LEU A 54 25.10 -29.05 18.98
CA LEU A 54 25.94 -29.67 17.95
C LEU A 54 25.29 -30.94 17.39
N TYR A 55 24.71 -31.77 18.27
CA TYR A 55 23.97 -32.96 17.85
C TYR A 55 22.72 -32.60 17.03
N ILE A 56 21.96 -31.58 17.43
CA ILE A 56 20.80 -31.09 16.68
C ILE A 56 21.25 -30.53 15.34
N LYS A 57 22.30 -29.69 15.29
CA LYS A 57 22.82 -29.12 14.03
C LYS A 57 23.21 -30.23 13.05
N THR A 58 24.02 -31.19 13.48
CA THR A 58 24.45 -32.31 12.61
C THR A 58 23.27 -33.14 12.09
N LYS A 59 22.21 -33.32 12.89
CA LYS A 59 21.02 -34.10 12.49
C LYS A 59 19.98 -33.30 11.69
N LEU A 60 19.97 -31.98 11.84
CA LEU A 60 19.01 -31.07 11.21
C LEU A 60 19.56 -30.47 9.90
N ASP A 61 20.88 -30.34 9.77
CA ASP A 61 21.58 -29.95 8.54
C ASP A 61 21.10 -30.69 7.29
N PRO A 62 21.01 -32.04 7.25
CA PRO A 62 20.55 -32.73 6.05
C PRO A 62 19.08 -32.44 5.71
N LYS A 63 18.24 -32.13 6.71
CA LYS A 63 16.83 -31.79 6.48
C LYS A 63 16.68 -30.36 5.96
N ILE A 64 17.41 -29.42 6.56
CA ILE A 64 17.41 -28.01 6.14
C ILE A 64 18.02 -27.87 4.75
N ARG A 65 19.12 -28.57 4.46
CA ARG A 65 19.74 -28.60 3.13
C ARG A 65 18.80 -29.14 2.07
N LYS A 66 18.04 -30.22 2.35
CA LYS A 66 17.03 -30.77 1.43
C LYS A 66 15.86 -29.82 1.16
N LEU A 67 15.45 -29.04 2.17
CA LEU A 67 14.40 -28.03 2.00
C LEU A 67 14.91 -26.87 1.14
N LYS A 68 16.13 -26.41 1.41
CA LYS A 68 16.77 -25.34 0.65
C LYS A 68 17.03 -25.75 -0.80
N SER A 69 17.55 -26.95 -1.05
CA SER A 69 17.79 -27.46 -2.39
C SER A 69 16.48 -27.63 -3.17
N LYS A 70 15.42 -28.17 -2.56
CA LYS A 70 14.10 -28.26 -3.20
C LYS A 70 13.54 -26.89 -3.59
N ALA A 71 13.71 -25.87 -2.74
CA ALA A 71 13.27 -24.52 -3.05
C ALA A 71 14.06 -23.93 -4.23
N GLU A 72 15.38 -24.19 -4.28
CA GLU A 72 16.25 -23.80 -5.39
C GLU A 72 15.89 -24.55 -6.68
N ASP A 73 15.63 -25.86 -6.62
CA ASP A 73 15.23 -26.70 -7.75
C ASP A 73 13.88 -26.26 -8.33
N ILE A 74 12.89 -25.94 -7.48
CA ILE A 74 11.60 -25.39 -7.91
C ILE A 74 11.81 -24.03 -8.59
N SER A 75 12.68 -23.18 -8.04
CA SER A 75 12.97 -21.87 -8.63
C SER A 75 13.72 -21.98 -9.97
N TYR A 76 14.57 -23.00 -10.11
CA TYR A 76 15.30 -23.31 -11.34
C TYR A 76 14.36 -23.88 -12.40
N GLN A 77 13.58 -24.92 -12.06
CA GLN A 77 12.57 -25.48 -12.97
C GLN A 77 11.59 -24.40 -13.44
N LYS A 78 11.11 -23.52 -12.56
CA LYS A 78 10.22 -22.41 -12.94
C LYS A 78 10.85 -21.39 -13.90
N LYS A 79 12.18 -21.28 -13.94
CA LYS A 79 12.91 -20.41 -14.90
C LYS A 79 13.09 -21.08 -16.25
N PHE A 80 13.20 -22.41 -16.29
CA PHE A 80 13.50 -23.18 -17.51
C PHE A 80 12.28 -23.85 -18.15
N ASP A 81 11.11 -23.82 -17.50
CA ASP A 81 9.93 -24.53 -17.99
C ASP A 81 9.09 -23.65 -18.96
N PRO A 82 9.20 -23.86 -20.29
CA PRO A 82 8.52 -23.03 -21.28
C PRO A 82 6.99 -23.14 -21.19
N ASP A 83 6.46 -24.27 -20.70
CA ASP A 83 5.02 -24.49 -20.53
C ASP A 83 4.41 -23.48 -19.52
N THR A 84 5.14 -23.16 -18.45
CA THR A 84 4.66 -22.18 -17.45
C THR A 84 4.53 -20.77 -18.02
N THR A 85 5.37 -20.40 -18.99
CA THR A 85 5.29 -19.11 -19.66
C THR A 85 4.13 -19.07 -20.65
N GLN A 86 3.89 -20.15 -21.40
CA GLN A 86 2.76 -20.29 -22.30
C GLN A 86 1.42 -20.20 -21.56
N ARG A 87 1.26 -20.94 -20.45
CA ARG A 87 0.03 -20.87 -19.62
C ARG A 87 -0.22 -19.47 -19.08
N ARG A 88 0.84 -18.73 -18.74
CA ARG A 88 0.72 -17.34 -18.28
C ARG A 88 0.30 -16.40 -19.39
N LEU A 89 0.84 -16.58 -20.60
CA LEU A 89 0.46 -15.80 -21.77
C LEU A 89 -0.99 -16.08 -22.16
N GLU A 90 -1.39 -17.35 -22.21
CA GLU A 90 -2.75 -17.77 -22.51
C GLU A 90 -3.76 -17.24 -21.48
N ALA A 91 -3.42 -17.26 -20.19
CA ALA A 91 -4.24 -16.65 -19.14
C ALA A 91 -4.38 -15.13 -19.32
N MET A 92 -3.30 -14.45 -19.72
CA MET A 92 -3.32 -13.00 -19.99
C MET A 92 -4.13 -12.66 -21.24
N GLU A 93 -4.04 -13.47 -22.30
CA GLU A 93 -4.83 -13.31 -23.53
C GLU A 93 -6.31 -13.54 -23.26
N ARG A 94 -6.68 -14.59 -22.52
CA ARG A 94 -8.06 -14.81 -22.08
C ARG A 94 -8.61 -13.63 -21.28
N ALA A 95 -7.81 -13.04 -20.38
CA ALA A 95 -8.23 -11.87 -19.62
C ALA A 95 -8.46 -10.65 -20.53
N ARG A 96 -7.61 -10.45 -21.54
CA ARG A 96 -7.79 -9.38 -22.54
C ARG A 96 -9.06 -9.57 -23.37
N MET A 97 -9.32 -10.79 -23.84
CA MET A 97 -10.52 -11.10 -24.62
C MET A 97 -11.80 -10.82 -23.82
N LYS A 98 -11.86 -11.27 -22.56
CA LYS A 98 -13.01 -11.00 -21.69
C LYS A 98 -13.25 -9.52 -21.47
N LEU A 99 -12.18 -8.75 -21.27
CA LEU A 99 -12.28 -7.30 -21.08
C LEU A 99 -12.80 -6.62 -22.35
N GLN A 100 -12.31 -7.00 -23.53
CA GLN A 100 -12.81 -6.48 -24.80
C GLN A 100 -14.30 -6.79 -24.98
N GLU A 101 -14.71 -8.03 -24.74
CA GLU A 101 -16.10 -8.43 -24.85
C GLU A 101 -17.02 -7.66 -23.90
N GLU A 102 -16.59 -7.42 -22.65
CA GLU A 102 -17.34 -6.58 -21.71
C GLU A 102 -17.45 -5.12 -22.17
N HIS A 103 -16.41 -4.57 -22.79
CA HIS A 103 -16.44 -3.22 -23.34
C HIS A 103 -17.35 -3.12 -24.56
N ASP A 104 -17.28 -4.09 -25.47
CA ASP A 104 -18.11 -4.15 -26.66
C ASP A 104 -19.59 -4.34 -26.30
N ALA A 105 -19.90 -5.19 -25.32
CA ALA A 105 -21.26 -5.35 -24.80
C ALA A 105 -21.82 -4.04 -24.22
N LYS A 106 -21.01 -3.31 -23.43
CA LYS A 106 -21.42 -2.00 -22.89
C LYS A 106 -21.60 -0.96 -24.00
N ALA A 107 -20.74 -0.97 -25.02
CA ALA A 107 -20.84 -0.07 -26.16
C ALA A 107 -22.10 -0.34 -26.99
N ALA A 108 -22.43 -1.61 -27.24
CA ALA A 108 -23.66 -2.01 -27.93
C ALA A 108 -24.90 -1.57 -27.17
N MET A 109 -24.97 -1.85 -25.86
CA MET A 109 -26.08 -1.43 -25.00
C MET A 109 -26.28 0.08 -25.01
N TYR A 110 -25.19 0.86 -24.98
CA TYR A 110 -25.28 2.32 -25.05
C TYR A 110 -25.72 2.82 -26.42
N ALA A 111 -25.23 2.20 -27.50
CA ALA A 111 -25.64 2.53 -28.87
C ALA A 111 -27.14 2.27 -29.10
N GLU A 112 -27.66 1.16 -28.57
CA GLU A 112 -29.09 0.84 -28.62
C GLU A 112 -29.93 1.86 -27.85
N GLN A 113 -29.52 2.20 -26.62
CA GLN A 113 -30.21 3.23 -25.82
C GLN A 113 -30.19 4.60 -26.50
N GLN A 114 -29.10 4.95 -27.20
CA GLN A 114 -29.03 6.21 -27.95
C GLN A 114 -30.02 6.22 -29.11
N LYS A 115 -30.09 5.12 -29.89
CA LYS A 115 -31.07 4.99 -30.98
C LYS A 115 -32.51 5.12 -30.47
N GLN A 116 -32.85 4.46 -29.36
CA GLN A 116 -34.17 4.57 -28.76
C GLN A 116 -34.49 6.02 -28.34
N LYS A 117 -33.55 6.72 -27.69
CA LYS A 117 -33.73 8.13 -27.32
C LYS A 117 -33.89 9.04 -28.54
N GLU A 118 -33.18 8.77 -29.63
CA GLU A 118 -33.33 9.54 -30.87
C GLU A 118 -34.69 9.31 -31.52
N GLU A 119 -35.18 8.06 -31.55
CA GLU A 119 -36.52 7.74 -32.05
C GLU A 119 -37.63 8.36 -31.20
N GLU A 120 -37.51 8.32 -29.87
CA GLU A 120 -38.44 8.98 -28.95
C GLU A 120 -38.47 10.50 -29.18
N LYS A 121 -37.30 11.13 -29.32
CA LYS A 121 -37.22 12.57 -29.64
C LYS A 121 -37.84 12.88 -31.00
N ARG A 122 -37.68 12.02 -32.00
CA ARG A 122 -38.34 12.18 -33.31
C ARG A 122 -39.84 12.07 -33.18
N LYS A 123 -40.35 11.08 -32.44
CA LYS A 123 -41.79 10.91 -32.17
C LYS A 123 -42.37 12.10 -31.41
N GLN A 124 -41.70 12.56 -30.35
CA GLN A 124 -42.09 13.75 -29.59
C GLN A 124 -42.14 14.99 -30.49
N LYS A 125 -41.17 15.18 -31.39
CA LYS A 125 -41.18 16.33 -32.31
C LYS A 125 -42.34 16.27 -33.31
N ILE A 126 -42.70 15.07 -33.78
CA ILE A 126 -43.86 14.87 -34.67
C ILE A 126 -45.15 15.15 -33.90
N GLU A 127 -45.30 14.59 -32.70
CA GLU A 127 -46.46 14.78 -31.83
C GLU A 127 -46.62 16.26 -31.41
N GLU A 128 -45.53 16.94 -31.08
CA GLU A 128 -45.53 18.37 -30.79
C GLU A 128 -45.98 19.20 -32.01
N TRP A 129 -45.52 18.85 -33.22
CA TRP A 129 -45.92 19.52 -34.45
C TRP A 129 -47.40 19.28 -34.81
N GLU A 130 -47.88 18.04 -34.67
CA GLU A 130 -49.28 17.67 -34.87
C GLU A 130 -50.21 18.38 -33.86
N ASN A 131 -49.83 18.41 -32.57
CA ASN A 131 -50.55 19.17 -31.55
C ASN A 131 -50.57 20.67 -31.82
N LEU A 132 -49.52 21.21 -32.45
CA LEU A 132 -49.46 22.62 -32.87
C LEU A 132 -50.44 22.88 -34.02
N GLN A 133 -50.52 21.97 -34.99
CA GLN A 133 -51.44 22.05 -36.14
C GLN A 133 -52.91 21.90 -35.71
N ASP A 134 -53.18 21.04 -34.74
CA ASP A 134 -54.49 20.84 -34.09
C ASP A 134 -54.91 22.00 -33.15
N GLY A 135 -54.05 23.01 -32.95
CA GLY A 135 -54.35 24.16 -32.08
C GLY A 135 -54.25 23.87 -30.57
N LYS A 136 -53.75 22.69 -30.18
CA LYS A 136 -53.56 22.26 -28.77
C LYS A 136 -52.20 22.71 -28.19
N GLY A 137 -51.36 23.34 -29.01
CA GLY A 137 -49.93 23.61 -28.76
C GLY A 137 -49.54 24.57 -27.63
N TYR A 138 -50.50 25.16 -26.90
CA TYR A 138 -50.21 26.18 -25.89
C TYR A 138 -50.76 25.84 -24.50
N ARG A 139 -50.50 24.62 -24.01
CA ARG A 139 -50.57 24.35 -22.56
C ARG A 139 -49.14 24.23 -22.02
N SER A 140 -48.72 25.25 -21.26
CA SER A 140 -47.41 25.26 -20.63
C SER A 140 -47.25 24.02 -19.73
N LYS A 141 -46.14 23.28 -19.87
CA LYS A 141 -45.79 22.17 -18.96
C LYS A 141 -45.29 22.69 -17.60
N VAL A 142 -45.87 23.78 -17.09
CA VAL A 142 -45.61 24.27 -15.73
C VAL A 142 -46.42 23.37 -14.80
N LYS A 143 -45.75 22.40 -14.18
CA LYS A 143 -46.34 21.65 -13.06
C LYS A 143 -46.77 22.67 -12.00
N PRO A 144 -48.02 22.66 -11.50
CA PRO A 144 -48.37 23.48 -10.35
C PRO A 144 -47.49 23.02 -9.19
N LYS A 145 -46.73 23.96 -8.64
CA LYS A 145 -46.00 23.77 -7.41
C LYS A 145 -47.04 23.86 -6.30
N ASP A 146 -47.39 22.74 -5.68
CA ASP A 146 -48.25 22.71 -4.51
C ASP A 146 -47.57 23.49 -3.38
N GLU A 147 -48.00 24.73 -3.18
CA GLU A 147 -47.66 25.59 -2.04
C GLU A 147 -48.50 25.12 -0.83
N SER A 148 -47.97 24.20 -0.04
CA SER A 148 -48.46 23.96 1.33
C SER A 148 -47.34 23.42 2.23
N SER A 149 -46.43 24.29 2.64
CA SER A 149 -45.87 24.28 4.00
C SER A 149 -44.90 25.45 4.15
N GLU A 150 -45.35 26.46 4.86
CA GLU A 150 -44.58 27.60 5.30
C GLU A 150 -43.54 27.14 6.34
N SER A 151 -42.25 27.37 6.05
CA SER A 151 -41.16 27.37 7.03
C SER A 151 -39.97 28.17 6.48
N PRO A 152 -39.42 29.14 7.25
CA PRO A 152 -38.36 30.02 6.78
C PRO A 152 -37.00 29.33 6.92
N GLY A 153 -36.30 29.07 5.82
CA GLY A 153 -35.05 28.32 5.90
C GLY A 153 -34.14 28.44 4.68
N LYS A 154 -33.21 29.41 4.74
CA LYS A 154 -31.93 29.48 4.01
C LYS A 154 -31.98 29.37 2.47
N LEU A 155 -31.86 30.54 1.85
CA LEU A 155 -31.40 30.69 0.46
C LEU A 155 -30.04 29.99 0.28
N LYS A 156 -30.01 28.86 -0.43
CA LYS A 156 -28.74 28.28 -0.92
C LYS A 156 -28.23 29.14 -2.08
N PRO A 157 -26.94 29.51 -2.14
CA PRO A 157 -26.41 30.25 -3.28
C PRO A 157 -26.48 29.38 -4.54
N LYS A 158 -26.92 29.98 -5.65
CA LYS A 158 -26.98 29.33 -6.97
C LYS A 158 -25.58 28.77 -7.34
N PRO A 159 -25.46 27.56 -7.89
CA PRO A 159 -24.18 27.06 -8.36
C PRO A 159 -23.70 27.98 -9.49
N LYS A 160 -22.54 28.62 -9.31
CA LYS A 160 -21.88 29.38 -10.38
C LYS A 160 -21.60 28.41 -11.53
N LEU A 161 -22.14 28.68 -12.71
CA LEU A 161 -22.05 27.83 -13.92
C LEU A 161 -20.62 27.72 -14.50
N ARG A 162 -19.60 28.17 -13.76
CA ARG A 162 -18.20 28.29 -14.18
C ARG A 162 -17.30 28.08 -12.95
N GLN A 163 -17.23 26.85 -12.44
CA GLN A 163 -16.30 26.49 -11.36
C GLN A 163 -15.38 25.32 -11.73
N ASN A 164 -15.04 25.20 -13.01
CA ASN A 164 -13.88 24.43 -13.42
C ASN A 164 -13.26 25.16 -14.60
N ASP A 165 -11.94 25.23 -14.61
CA ASP A 165 -11.08 25.76 -15.68
C ASP A 165 -11.21 24.92 -16.96
N TYR A 166 -12.44 24.81 -17.46
CA TYR A 166 -12.77 24.11 -18.68
C TYR A 166 -12.70 25.12 -19.82
N ASN A 167 -11.53 25.17 -20.46
CA ASN A 167 -11.37 25.85 -21.73
C ASN A 167 -11.59 24.81 -22.84
N PRO A 168 -12.65 24.91 -23.66
CA PRO A 168 -12.93 23.92 -24.71
C PRO A 168 -11.85 23.84 -25.80
N LEU A 169 -10.90 24.78 -25.82
CA LEU A 169 -9.73 24.76 -26.71
C LEU A 169 -8.45 24.24 -26.03
N MET A 170 -8.39 24.25 -24.70
CA MET A 170 -7.31 23.69 -23.91
C MET A 170 -7.92 22.61 -23.03
N GLY A 171 -7.99 21.39 -23.57
CA GLY A 171 -8.56 20.22 -22.90
C GLY A 171 -8.20 20.22 -21.41
N GLY A 172 -9.25 20.17 -20.57
CA GLY A 172 -9.14 20.35 -19.12
C GLY A 172 -7.94 19.62 -18.54
N GLY A 173 -7.12 20.36 -17.78
CA GLY A 173 -5.86 19.92 -17.19
C GLY A 173 -6.05 18.87 -16.09
N GLY A 174 -6.52 17.68 -16.45
CA GLY A 174 -6.30 16.47 -15.68
C GLY A 174 -4.85 16.02 -15.83
N PRO A 175 -4.28 15.29 -14.86
CA PRO A 175 -2.96 14.70 -14.99
C PRO A 175 -2.99 13.64 -16.10
N GLY A 176 -2.71 14.07 -17.34
CA GLY A 176 -2.47 13.16 -18.45
C GLY A 176 -1.28 12.28 -18.12
N TYR A 177 -1.44 10.98 -18.30
CA TYR A 177 -0.39 9.99 -18.08
C TYR A 177 0.91 10.44 -18.77
N ARG A 178 1.96 10.68 -17.99
CA ARG A 178 3.31 10.90 -18.49
C ARG A 178 4.14 9.67 -18.15
N PRO A 179 4.66 8.93 -19.14
CA PRO A 179 5.53 7.80 -18.85
C PRO A 179 6.77 8.28 -18.08
N ALA A 180 7.18 7.50 -17.09
CA ALA A 180 8.38 7.80 -16.30
C ALA A 180 9.60 7.91 -17.21
N ARG A 181 10.43 8.93 -17.00
CA ARG A 181 11.71 9.08 -17.72
C ARG A 181 12.57 7.87 -17.43
N ARG A 182 12.89 7.10 -18.47
CA ARG A 182 13.89 6.02 -18.42
C ARG A 182 15.27 6.67 -18.31
N THR A 183 15.66 7.11 -17.12
CA THR A 183 17.06 7.43 -16.83
C THR A 183 17.74 6.11 -16.47
N GLY A 184 18.66 5.67 -17.31
CA GLY A 184 19.30 4.36 -17.18
C GLY A 184 19.89 3.87 -18.50
N GLY A 185 20.67 4.73 -19.14
CA GLY A 185 21.65 4.33 -20.16
C GLY A 185 22.99 4.87 -19.69
N GLY A 186 23.73 4.03 -18.97
CA GLY A 186 25.17 4.20 -18.74
C GLY A 186 25.92 3.38 -19.78
#